data_AF-A0A1F8B8X9-F1
#
_entry.id   AF-A0A1F8B8X9-F1
#
_cell.length_a   1.000
_cell.length_b   1.000
_cell.length_c   1.000
_cell.angle_alpha   90.00
_cell.angle_beta   90.00
_cell.angle_gamma   90.00
#
_symmetry.space_group_name_H-M   'P 1'
#
loop_
_entity.id
_entity.type
_entity.pdbx_description
1 polymer ?
#
loop_
_entity_poly.entity_id
_entity_poly.type
_entity_poly.pdbx_seq_one_letter_code
_entity_poly.pdbx_strand_id
1 'polypeptide(L)'
;MSRKNVIGVFILFLGVFIGVLLVQQSQEYRERAEDRKKIVTICHRLDSSDKPSVEIEVEEKDLKFYIDQGDVLGGCPEEIE
;
A
#
# COMPACT_ATOMS: atom_id res chain seq x y z
N MET A 1 15.82 42.62 -23.73
CA MET A 1 14.58 41.92 -23.35
C MET A 1 13.83 42.79 -22.35
N SER A 2 12.55 43.10 -22.57
CA SER A 2 11.79 44.01 -21.69
C SER A 2 11.69 43.43 -20.27
N ARG A 3 11.85 44.26 -19.23
CA ARG A 3 11.75 43.87 -17.81
C ARG A 3 10.48 43.06 -17.51
N LYS A 4 9.39 43.37 -18.21
CA LYS A 4 8.10 42.68 -18.12
C LYS A 4 8.14 41.24 -18.64
N ASN A 5 8.92 40.96 -19.69
CA ASN A 5 9.06 39.62 -20.25
C ASN A 5 9.89 38.71 -19.34
N VAL A 6 10.93 39.25 -18.70
CA VAL A 6 11.75 38.50 -17.74
C VAL A 6 10.93 38.08 -16.51
N ILE A 7 10.07 38.98 -16.01
CA ILE A 7 9.16 38.70 -14.88
C ILE A 7 8.16 37.59 -15.26
N GLY A 8 7.56 37.66 -16.45
CA GLY A 8 6.61 36.64 -16.91
C GLY A 8 7.24 35.25 -17.03
N VAL A 9 8.46 35.18 -17.55
CA VAL A 9 9.22 33.92 -17.63
C VAL A 9 9.54 33.38 -16.24
N PHE A 10 9.93 34.24 -15.30
CA PHE A 10 10.24 33.82 -13.93
C PHE A 10 9.02 33.25 -13.19
N ILE A 11 7.83 33.84 -13.38
CA ILE A 11 6.57 33.35 -12.80
C ILE A 11 6.22 31.96 -13.34
N LEU A 12 6.42 31.72 -14.64
CA LEU A 12 6.20 30.40 -15.24
C LEU A 12 7.12 29.35 -14.63
N PHE A 13 8.42 29.63 -14.50
CA PHE A 13 9.36 28.70 -13.88
C PHE A 13 9.04 28.45 -12.41
N LEU A 14 8.65 29.48 -11.65
CA LEU A 14 8.20 29.34 -10.26
C LEU A 14 6.98 28.43 -10.14
N GLY A 15 5.97 28.62 -11.00
CA GLY A 15 4.77 27.80 -11.01
C GLY A 15 5.06 26.33 -11.31
N VAL A 16 5.91 26.06 -12.32
CA VAL A 16 6.35 24.70 -12.65
C VAL A 16 7.13 24.08 -11.50
N PHE A 17 8.08 24.82 -10.92
CA PHE A 17 8.89 24.33 -9.82
C PHE A 17 8.04 23.97 -8.59
N ILE A 18 7.11 24.84 -8.20
CA ILE A 18 6.16 24.57 -7.11
C ILE A 18 5.31 23.34 -7.43
N GLY A 19 4.81 23.22 -8.67
CA GLY A 19 4.04 22.06 -9.10
C GLY A 19 4.83 20.75 -8.97
N VAL A 20 6.09 20.72 -9.38
CA VAL A 20 6.97 19.55 -9.24
C VAL A 20 7.20 19.19 -7.78
N LEU A 21 7.47 20.18 -6.92
CA LEU A 21 7.65 19.95 -5.48
C LEU A 21 6.40 19.34 -4.82
N LEU A 22 5.22 19.85 -5.14
CA LEU A 22 3.95 19.32 -4.63
C LEU A 22 3.74 17.86 -5.08
N VAL A 23 4.03 17.56 -6.34
CA VAL A 23 3.95 16.18 -6.85
C VAL A 23 4.94 15.26 -6.14
N GLN A 24 6.19 15.67 -5.98
CA GLN A 24 7.20 14.87 -5.28
C GLN A 24 6.79 14.55 -3.84
N GLN A 25 6.33 15.57 -3.10
CA GLN A 25 5.86 15.41 -1.72
C GLN A 25 4.68 14.41 -1.66
N SER A 26 3.75 14.48 -2.61
CA SER A 26 2.60 13.57 -2.67
C SER A 26 3.00 12.10 -2.88
N GLN A 27 4.02 11.83 -3.69
CA GLN A 27 4.50 10.46 -3.93
C GLN A 27 5.20 9.90 -2.68
N GLU A 28 6.04 10.70 -2.01
CA GLU A 28 6.70 10.28 -0.78
C GLU A 28 5.68 9.93 0.33
N TYR A 29 4.56 10.65 0.41
CA TYR A 29 3.48 10.27 1.34
C TYR A 29 2.85 8.91 1.03
N ARG A 30 2.73 8.55 -0.25
CA ARG A 30 2.17 7.27 -0.68
C ARG A 30 3.13 6.13 -0.36
N GLU A 31 4.41 6.32 -0.65
CA GLU A 31 5.46 5.34 -0.31
C GLU A 31 5.54 5.11 1.20
N ARG A 32 5.58 6.18 2.02
CA ARG A 32 5.52 6.06 3.48
C ARG A 32 4.21 5.44 4.01
N ALA A 33 3.12 5.47 3.24
CA ALA A 33 1.87 4.81 3.61
C ALA A 33 1.92 3.30 3.29
N GLU A 34 2.57 2.92 2.20
CA GLU A 34 2.87 1.53 1.85
C GLU A 34 3.84 0.90 2.87
N ASP A 35 4.91 1.61 3.28
CA ASP A 35 5.86 1.13 4.30
C ASP A 35 5.22 0.92 5.68
N ARG A 36 4.09 1.58 5.95
CA ARG A 36 3.34 1.42 7.21
C ARG A 36 2.30 0.31 7.15
N LYS A 37 2.15 -0.40 6.03
CA LYS A 37 1.29 -1.57 5.95
C LYS A 37 1.81 -2.64 6.90
N LYS A 38 0.95 -3.07 7.80
CA LYS A 38 1.24 -4.18 8.69
C LYS A 38 0.77 -5.45 8.01
N ILE A 39 1.69 -6.36 7.77
CA ILE A 39 1.40 -7.68 7.24
C ILE A 39 1.18 -8.62 8.41
N VAL A 40 0.12 -9.42 8.33
CA VAL A 40 -0.22 -10.46 9.29
C VAL A 40 -0.37 -11.78 8.56
N THR A 41 0.06 -12.85 9.22
CA THR A 41 -0.08 -14.21 8.70
C THR A 41 -1.42 -14.79 9.14
N ILE A 42 -2.13 -15.42 8.21
CA ILE A 42 -3.40 -16.11 8.47
C ILE A 42 -3.39 -17.51 7.87
N CYS A 43 -4.19 -18.39 8.46
CA CYS A 43 -4.55 -19.67 7.90
C CYS A 43 -5.84 -19.52 7.10
N HIS A 44 -5.71 -19.56 5.78
CA HIS A 44 -6.81 -19.44 4.82
C HIS A 44 -7.41 -20.81 4.53
N ARG A 45 -8.72 -20.95 4.72
CA ARG A 45 -9.42 -22.21 4.45
C ARG A 45 -9.78 -22.32 2.98
N LEU A 46 -9.34 -23.41 2.34
CA LEU A 46 -9.65 -23.72 0.95
C LEU A 46 -10.86 -24.67 0.89
N ASP A 47 -11.71 -24.51 -0.13
CA ASP A 47 -12.81 -25.45 -0.42
C ASP A 47 -12.33 -26.77 -1.06
N SER A 48 -11.06 -27.13 -0.90
CA SER A 48 -10.42 -28.29 -1.53
C SER A 48 -10.28 -29.45 -0.55
N SER A 49 -10.58 -30.67 -1.02
CA SER A 49 -10.49 -31.89 -0.22
C SER A 49 -9.05 -32.33 0.10
N ASP A 50 -8.07 -31.97 -0.73
CA ASP A 50 -6.69 -32.48 -0.63
C ASP A 50 -5.79 -31.59 0.25
N LYS A 51 -6.13 -30.30 0.39
CA LYS A 51 -5.44 -29.34 1.24
C LYS A 51 -6.47 -28.36 1.79
N PRO A 52 -7.03 -28.63 2.99
CA PRO A 52 -8.16 -27.86 3.52
C PRO A 52 -7.76 -26.43 3.93
N SER A 53 -6.47 -26.15 4.07
CA SER A 53 -5.98 -24.83 4.47
C SER A 53 -4.57 -24.53 3.96
N VAL A 54 -4.27 -23.24 3.78
CA VAL A 54 -2.97 -22.72 3.37
C VAL A 54 -2.62 -21.45 4.17
N GLU A 55 -1.35 -21.30 4.49
CA GLU A 55 -0.84 -20.10 5.16
C GLU A 55 -0.60 -19.00 4.12
N ILE A 56 -1.16 -17.81 4.37
CA ILE A 56 -0.98 -16.63 3.50
C ILE A 56 -0.69 -15.38 4.34
N GLU A 57 -0.01 -14.42 3.72
CA GLU A 57 0.25 -13.11 4.29
C GLU A 57 -0.76 -12.10 3.73
N VAL A 58 -1.42 -11.36 4.61
CA VAL A 58 -2.42 -10.35 4.26
C VAL A 58 -2.15 -9.03 4.97
N GLU A 59 -2.63 -7.92 4.42
CA GLU A 59 -2.58 -6.65 5.14
C GLU A 59 -3.55 -6.70 6.34
N GLU A 60 -3.14 -6.17 7.49
CA GLU A 60 -3.96 -6.13 8.72
C GLU A 60 -5.33 -5.47 8.50
N LYS A 61 -5.42 -4.51 7.57
CA LYS A 61 -6.69 -3.88 7.20
C LYS A 61 -7.71 -4.86 6.58
N ASP A 62 -7.20 -5.87 5.88
CA ASP A 62 -8.00 -6.88 5.16
C ASP A 62 -8.27 -8.10 6.05
N LEU A 63 -7.58 -8.23 7.18
CA LEU A 63 -7.74 -9.30 8.15
C LEU A 63 -9.21 -9.54 8.53
N LYS A 64 -9.98 -8.47 8.80
CA LYS A 64 -11.39 -8.59 9.19
C LYS A 64 -12.22 -9.32 8.12
N PHE A 65 -11.94 -9.10 6.85
CA PHE A 65 -12.64 -9.77 5.76
C PHE A 65 -12.39 -11.28 5.77
N TYR A 66 -11.13 -11.69 5.97
CA TYR A 66 -10.76 -13.10 6.05
C TYR A 66 -11.32 -13.78 7.31
N ILE A 67 -11.28 -13.12 8.47
CA ILE A 67 -11.91 -13.63 9.70
C ILE A 67 -13.43 -13.79 9.53
N ASP A 68 -14.10 -12.83 8.88
CA ASP A 68 -15.55 -12.91 8.59
C ASP A 68 -15.88 -14.09 7.63
N GLN A 69 -14.91 -14.57 6.84
CA GLN A 69 -15.03 -15.76 5.98
C GLN A 69 -14.69 -17.08 6.68
N GLY A 70 -14.16 -17.03 7.91
CA GLY A 70 -13.82 -18.20 8.71
C GLY A 70 -12.34 -18.57 8.70
N ASP A 71 -11.46 -17.69 8.21
CA ASP A 71 -10.01 -17.84 8.33
C ASP A 71 -9.54 -17.53 9.76
N VAL A 72 -8.33 -17.97 10.10
CA VAL A 72 -7.77 -17.87 11.46
C VAL A 72 -6.46 -17.09 11.45
N LEU A 73 -6.23 -16.28 12.49
CA LEU A 73 -4.94 -15.61 12.71
C LEU A 73 -3.83 -16.60 13.05
N GLY A 74 -2.66 -16.41 12.44
CA GLY A 74 -1.48 -17.25 12.63
C GLY A 74 -1.31 -18.31 11.53
N GLY A 75 -0.26 -19.13 11.67
CA GLY A 75 0.01 -20.21 10.72
C GLY A 75 -1.04 -21.31 10.77
N CYS A 76 -1.17 -22.06 9.68
CA CYS A 76 -2.04 -23.22 9.67
C CYS A 76 -1.49 -24.31 10.59
N PRO A 77 -2.36 -25.11 11.23
CA PRO A 77 -1.90 -26.29 11.94
C PRO A 77 -1.17 -27.17 10.92
N GLU A 78 0.14 -27.39 11.12
CA GLU A 78 0.80 -28.51 10.47
C GLU A 78 0.03 -29.75 10.92
N GLU A 79 -0.49 -30.51 9.95
CA GLU A 79 -0.95 -31.86 10.26
C GLU A 79 0.23 -32.58 10.90
N ILE A 80 0.15 -32.80 12.22
CA ILE A 80 1.08 -33.66 12.93
C ILE A 80 0.80 -35.07 12.39
N GLU A 81 1.54 -35.49 11.36
CA GLU A 81 1.69 -36.92 11.04
C GLU A 81 2.39 -37.67 12.18
#